data_AF-A0A3T0KX01-F1
#
_entry.id   AF-A0A3T0KX01-F1
#
_cell.length_a   1.000
_cell.length_b   1.000
_cell.length_c   1.000
_cell.angle_alpha   90.00
_cell.angle_beta   90.00
_cell.angle_gamma   90.00
#
_symmetry.space_group_name_H-M   'P 1'
#
loop_
_entity.id
_entity.type
_entity.pdbx_description
1 polymer ?
#
loop_
_entity_poly.entity_id
_entity_poly.type
_entity_poly.pdbx_seq_one_letter_code
_entity_poly.pdbx_strand_id
1 'polypeptide(L)'
;MVKREYTHVDGFNYTSLIGLSGIYIFQELYGNLVYIGMWYNDDFRSRMRKHGSDVDSKYDSNIHYIHVIIVDQNIYPILPLEHLYIWYFNLTDQQLLFYKWDDNEEVVKQKAKEQNLDIGDSIKDFLLTFECVLLEKEWGEDSAAKRYGEVEKLSSKKYQCDGSIKCRCYRCLLNRRKN
;
A
#
# COMPACT_ATOMS: atom_id res chain seq x y z
N MET A 1 -36.27 2.08 1.24
CA MET A 1 -35.14 1.12 1.26
C MET A 1 -33.91 1.85 1.76
N VAL A 2 -33.31 1.43 2.87
CA VAL A 2 -32.01 1.95 3.31
C VAL A 2 -30.97 1.41 2.33
N LYS A 3 -30.34 2.30 1.55
CA LYS A 3 -29.28 1.93 0.60
C LYS A 3 -28.07 1.52 1.44
N ARG A 4 -27.78 0.22 1.54
CA ARG A 4 -26.55 -0.24 2.23
C ARG A 4 -25.36 0.28 1.44
N GLU A 5 -24.55 1.11 2.07
CA GLU A 5 -23.31 1.58 1.46
C GLU A 5 -22.33 0.41 1.31
N TYR A 6 -21.64 0.36 0.17
CA TYR A 6 -20.59 -0.61 -0.05
C TYR A 6 -19.41 -0.28 0.85
N THR A 7 -19.19 -1.10 1.87
CA THR A 7 -18.04 -0.96 2.77
C THR A 7 -16.78 -1.61 2.19
N HIS A 8 -16.93 -2.50 1.22
CA HIS A 8 -15.83 -3.24 0.61
C HIS A 8 -15.66 -2.90 -0.88
N VAL A 9 -14.42 -2.98 -1.34
CA VAL A 9 -14.03 -3.02 -2.75
C VAL A 9 -13.23 -4.30 -2.98
N ASP A 10 -13.77 -5.19 -3.80
CA ASP A 10 -13.17 -6.50 -4.11
C ASP A 10 -12.73 -7.31 -2.88
N GLY A 11 -13.53 -7.25 -1.81
CA GLY A 11 -13.30 -7.97 -0.55
C GLY A 11 -12.46 -7.20 0.46
N PHE A 12 -11.91 -6.02 0.13
CA PHE A 12 -11.19 -5.19 1.08
C PHE A 12 -12.11 -4.10 1.65
N ASN A 13 -12.28 -4.08 2.97
CA ASN A 13 -12.97 -2.98 3.64
C ASN A 13 -12.12 -1.70 3.54
N TYR A 14 -12.66 -0.66 2.91
CA TYR A 14 -11.93 0.60 2.68
C TYR A 14 -12.52 1.77 3.47
N THR A 15 -13.53 1.53 4.31
CA THR A 15 -14.29 2.61 4.97
C THR A 15 -13.45 3.50 5.87
N SER A 16 -12.38 2.95 6.47
CA SER A 16 -11.43 3.69 7.30
C SER A 16 -10.49 4.62 6.50
N LEU A 17 -10.48 4.52 5.17
CA LEU A 17 -9.61 5.26 4.27
C LEU A 17 -10.29 6.48 3.61
N ILE A 18 -11.58 6.68 3.89
CA ILE A 18 -12.33 7.82 3.36
C ILE A 18 -11.75 9.12 3.94
N GLY A 19 -11.50 10.10 3.08
CA GLY A 19 -10.87 11.38 3.33
C GLY A 19 -9.35 11.36 3.25
N LEU A 20 -8.73 10.20 2.98
CA LEU A 20 -7.28 10.02 3.06
C LEU A 20 -6.62 9.90 1.68
N SER A 21 -5.31 10.11 1.68
CA SER A 21 -4.41 9.89 0.55
C SER A 21 -3.26 8.99 1.01
N GLY A 22 -2.58 8.33 0.05
CA GLY A 22 -1.44 7.49 0.41
C GLY A 22 -0.98 6.53 -0.66
N ILE A 23 -0.30 5.49 -0.20
CA ILE A 23 0.31 4.43 -1.02
C ILE A 23 -0.18 3.07 -0.57
N TYR A 24 -0.60 2.23 -1.49
CA TYR A 24 -1.00 0.85 -1.23
C TYR A 24 0.01 -0.13 -1.83
N ILE A 25 0.24 -1.23 -1.13
CA ILE A 25 1.12 -2.33 -1.53
C ILE A 25 0.30 -3.61 -1.57
N PHE A 26 0.17 -4.21 -2.75
CA PHE A 26 -0.48 -5.51 -2.90
C PHE A 26 0.47 -6.63 -2.49
N GLN A 27 -0.04 -7.51 -1.64
CA GLN A 27 0.66 -8.67 -1.15
C GLN A 27 -0.19 -9.94 -1.33
N GLU A 28 0.45 -10.95 -1.91
CA GLU A 28 -0.12 -12.30 -2.04
C GLU A 28 -0.19 -13.03 -0.69
N LEU A 29 -0.95 -14.13 -0.64
CA LEU A 29 -1.08 -14.97 0.56
C LEU A 29 0.28 -15.40 1.15
N TYR A 30 1.23 -15.75 0.28
CA TYR A 30 2.57 -16.25 0.61
C TYR A 30 3.62 -15.15 0.84
N GLY A 31 3.20 -13.88 0.80
CA GLY A 31 4.02 -12.76 1.23
C GLY A 31 4.75 -12.00 0.13
N ASN A 32 4.66 -12.44 -1.13
CA ASN A 32 5.21 -11.71 -2.28
C ASN A 32 4.51 -10.36 -2.43
N LEU A 33 5.30 -9.31 -2.65
CA LEU A 33 4.80 -8.00 -3.03
C LEU A 33 4.80 -7.92 -4.54
N VAL A 34 3.66 -7.53 -5.11
CA VAL A 34 3.47 -7.61 -6.57
C VAL A 34 3.22 -6.25 -7.21
N TYR A 35 2.73 -5.29 -6.42
CA TYR A 35 2.40 -3.98 -6.93
C TYR A 35 2.37 -2.94 -5.82
N ILE A 36 2.84 -1.75 -6.15
CA ILE A 36 2.74 -0.55 -5.33
C ILE A 36 2.04 0.52 -6.16
N GLY A 37 1.03 1.15 -5.59
CA GLY A 37 0.31 2.23 -6.24
C GLY A 37 -0.02 3.35 -5.27
N MET A 38 -0.31 4.53 -5.79
CA MET A 38 -0.80 5.66 -4.99
C MET A 38 -2.28 5.97 -5.22
N TRP A 39 -2.85 6.74 -4.30
CA TRP A 39 -4.21 7.25 -4.35
C TRP A 39 -4.28 8.64 -3.67
N TYR A 40 -5.21 9.49 -4.13
CA TYR A 40 -5.46 10.85 -3.64
C TYR A 40 -6.93 11.04 -3.29
N ASN A 41 -7.23 11.74 -2.19
CA ASN A 41 -8.53 12.33 -1.87
C ASN A 41 -9.73 11.43 -2.24
N ASP A 42 -9.87 10.29 -1.56
CA ASP A 42 -10.97 9.32 -1.75
C ASP A 42 -10.94 8.45 -3.02
N ASP A 43 -9.96 8.60 -3.90
CA ASP A 43 -9.92 7.80 -5.13
C ASP A 43 -9.54 6.32 -4.89
N PHE A 44 -9.22 5.90 -3.66
CA PHE A 44 -8.81 4.52 -3.32
C PHE A 44 -9.77 3.48 -3.89
N ARG A 45 -11.09 3.65 -3.67
CA ARG A 45 -12.11 2.72 -4.20
C ARG A 45 -12.09 2.67 -5.72
N SER A 46 -11.90 3.82 -6.37
CA SER A 46 -11.84 3.90 -7.83
C SER A 46 -10.58 3.22 -8.36
N ARG A 47 -9.44 3.38 -7.67
CA ARG A 47 -8.17 2.72 -7.99
C ARG A 47 -8.29 1.21 -7.89
N MET A 48 -8.84 0.70 -6.78
CA MET A 48 -9.05 -0.74 -6.59
C MET A 48 -9.96 -1.32 -7.67
N ARG A 49 -11.08 -0.65 -7.98
CA ARG A 49 -11.99 -1.07 -9.05
C ARG A 49 -11.34 -1.14 -10.41
N LYS A 50 -10.49 -0.15 -10.74
CA LYS A 50 -9.76 -0.12 -12.01
C LYS A 50 -8.88 -1.35 -12.14
N HIS A 51 -8.17 -1.71 -11.06
CA HIS A 51 -7.39 -2.94 -11.05
C HIS A 51 -8.28 -4.18 -11.22
N GLY A 52 -9.42 -4.27 -10.55
CA GLY A 52 -10.33 -5.41 -10.70
C GLY A 52 -11.03 -5.55 -12.06
N SER A 53 -11.04 -4.51 -12.91
CA SER A 53 -11.76 -4.51 -14.20
C SER A 53 -10.89 -4.72 -15.44
N ASP A 54 -9.58 -4.53 -15.35
CA ASP A 54 -8.67 -4.63 -16.50
C ASP A 54 -8.30 -6.10 -16.80
N VAL A 55 -8.28 -6.50 -18.06
CA VAL A 55 -7.93 -7.88 -18.48
C VAL A 55 -6.47 -8.21 -18.17
N ASP A 56 -5.61 -7.19 -18.11
CA ASP A 56 -4.19 -7.26 -17.68
C ASP A 56 -4.01 -6.83 -16.21
N SER A 57 -5.04 -7.03 -15.41
CA SER A 57 -5.11 -6.64 -13.99
C SER A 57 -3.88 -7.14 -13.20
N LYS A 58 -3.20 -6.20 -12.51
CA LYS A 58 -2.20 -6.50 -11.48
C LYS A 58 -2.82 -6.97 -10.15
N TYR A 59 -4.14 -7.12 -10.13
CA TYR A 59 -4.98 -7.47 -9.01
C TYR A 59 -5.75 -8.76 -9.34
N ASP A 60 -5.10 -9.89 -9.10
CA ASP A 60 -5.68 -11.21 -9.31
C ASP A 60 -6.36 -11.76 -8.04
N SER A 61 -6.90 -12.96 -8.11
CA SER A 61 -7.48 -13.64 -6.94
C SER A 61 -6.44 -13.97 -5.86
N ASN A 62 -5.14 -13.91 -6.16
CA ASN A 62 -4.06 -14.25 -5.24
C ASN A 62 -3.69 -13.10 -4.30
N ILE A 63 -4.11 -11.87 -4.59
CA ILE A 63 -3.96 -10.75 -3.64
C ILE A 63 -4.87 -10.98 -2.44
N HIS A 64 -4.25 -11.14 -1.27
CA HIS A 64 -4.95 -11.38 0.00
C HIS A 64 -4.79 -10.22 0.98
N TYR A 65 -3.76 -9.40 0.80
CA TYR A 65 -3.41 -8.34 1.72
C TYR A 65 -3.07 -7.06 0.98
N ILE A 66 -3.48 -5.93 1.55
CA ILE A 66 -3.06 -4.60 1.11
C ILE A 66 -2.45 -3.88 2.31
N HIS A 67 -1.18 -3.51 2.21
CA HIS A 67 -0.58 -2.57 3.16
C HIS A 67 -0.89 -1.16 2.66
N VAL A 68 -1.48 -0.35 3.51
CA VAL A 68 -1.95 0.99 3.18
C VAL A 68 -1.18 1.97 4.03
N ILE A 69 -0.27 2.70 3.40
CA ILE A 69 0.55 3.74 3.98
C ILE A 69 -0.22 5.05 3.87
N ILE A 70 -0.58 5.64 5.01
CA ILE A 70 -1.30 6.91 5.09
C ILE A 70 -0.32 8.06 4.97
N VAL A 71 -0.61 9.00 4.07
CA VAL A 71 0.28 10.12 3.75
C VAL A 71 -0.48 11.44 3.83
N ASP A 72 0.05 12.39 4.58
CA ASP A 72 -0.39 13.79 4.48
C ASP A 72 0.21 14.43 3.22
N GLN A 73 -0.63 14.56 2.19
CA GLN A 73 -0.23 15.11 0.89
C GLN A 73 0.18 16.59 0.95
N ASN A 74 -0.12 17.30 2.04
CA ASN A 74 0.34 18.68 2.24
C ASN A 74 1.80 18.74 2.71
N ILE A 75 2.30 17.63 3.28
CA ILE A 75 3.66 17.49 3.80
C ILE A 75 4.53 16.73 2.80
N TYR A 76 4.03 15.60 2.29
CA TYR A 76 4.80 14.70 1.44
C TYR A 76 4.23 14.59 0.03
N PRO A 77 5.04 14.81 -1.01
CA PRO A 77 4.61 14.58 -2.39
C PRO A 77 4.47 13.07 -2.65
N ILE A 78 3.23 12.64 -2.85
CA ILE A 78 2.85 11.21 -2.91
C ILE A 78 3.51 10.48 -4.09
N LEU A 79 3.59 11.11 -5.26
CA LEU A 79 4.15 10.46 -6.45
C LEU A 79 5.65 10.13 -6.29
N PRO A 80 6.55 11.07 -5.92
CA PRO A 80 7.92 10.73 -5.55
C PRO A 80 8.01 9.66 -4.46
N LEU A 81 7.12 9.70 -3.47
CA LEU A 81 7.10 8.74 -2.37
C LEU A 81 6.73 7.33 -2.87
N GLU A 82 5.72 7.18 -3.74
CA GLU A 82 5.35 5.92 -4.39
C GLU A 82 6.55 5.30 -5.10
N HIS A 83 7.28 6.11 -5.89
CA HIS A 83 8.48 5.67 -6.58
C HIS A 83 9.61 5.28 -5.63
N LEU A 84 9.69 5.89 -4.45
CA LEU A 84 10.66 5.52 -3.41
C LEU A 84 10.34 4.14 -2.84
N TYR A 85 9.06 3.85 -2.60
CA TYR A 85 8.60 2.52 -2.20
C TYR A 85 8.85 1.46 -3.28
N ILE A 86 8.57 1.77 -4.55
CA ILE A 86 8.84 0.89 -5.69
C ILE A 86 10.33 0.56 -5.77
N TRP A 87 11.20 1.58 -5.67
CA TRP A 87 12.65 1.41 -5.66
C TRP A 87 13.11 0.59 -4.45
N TYR A 88 12.60 0.90 -3.26
CA TYR A 88 12.98 0.22 -2.01
C TYR A 88 12.63 -1.26 -2.03
N PHE A 89 11.46 -1.64 -2.54
CA PHE A 89 11.04 -3.04 -2.64
C PHE A 89 11.52 -3.75 -3.91
N ASN A 90 12.25 -3.04 -4.79
CA ASN A 90 12.80 -3.58 -6.04
C ASN A 90 11.74 -4.23 -6.96
N LEU A 91 10.59 -3.55 -7.15
CA LEU A 91 9.52 -4.04 -8.03
C LEU A 91 9.80 -3.67 -9.49
N THR A 92 10.72 -4.40 -10.13
CA THR A 92 11.26 -4.10 -11.48
C THR A 92 10.22 -4.09 -12.60
N ASP A 93 9.06 -4.71 -12.38
CA ASP A 93 7.92 -4.70 -13.31
C ASP A 93 7.13 -3.39 -13.29
N GLN A 94 7.53 -2.43 -12.44
CA GLN A 94 6.99 -1.08 -12.37
C GLN A 94 8.00 -0.06 -12.89
N GLN A 95 7.55 0.94 -13.64
CA GLN A 95 8.47 1.98 -14.12
C GLN A 95 8.85 2.93 -12.99
N LEU A 96 10.11 3.39 -12.99
CA LEU A 96 10.58 4.46 -12.12
C LEU A 96 10.69 5.77 -12.91
N LEU A 97 10.16 6.87 -12.36
CA LEU A 97 10.25 8.20 -12.95
C LEU A 97 11.41 9.02 -12.39
N PHE A 98 11.65 8.94 -11.08
CA PHE A 98 12.65 9.79 -10.39
C PHE A 98 13.95 9.06 -10.03
N TYR A 99 13.90 7.74 -9.93
CA TYR A 99 15.00 6.90 -9.46
C TYR A 99 15.41 5.90 -10.54
N LYS A 100 16.60 5.34 -10.42
CA LYS A 100 17.08 4.23 -11.24
C LYS A 100 17.33 3.02 -10.36
N TRP A 101 17.16 1.83 -10.93
CA TRP A 101 17.36 0.57 -10.21
C TRP A 101 18.78 0.38 -9.68
N ASP A 102 19.76 0.95 -10.36
CA ASP A 102 21.18 0.92 -10.00
C ASP A 102 21.63 2.09 -9.13
N ASP A 103 20.75 3.06 -8.83
CA ASP A 103 21.07 4.11 -7.87
C ASP A 103 21.34 3.47 -6.50
N ASN A 104 22.40 3.92 -5.82
CA ASN A 104 22.60 3.57 -4.42
C ASN A 104 21.76 4.47 -3.51
N GLU A 105 21.70 4.12 -2.22
CA GLU A 105 20.87 4.83 -1.24
C GLU A 105 21.17 6.35 -1.16
N GLU A 106 22.44 6.75 -1.22
CA GLU A 106 22.81 8.17 -1.15
C GLU A 106 22.36 8.96 -2.39
N VAL A 107 22.47 8.34 -3.56
CA VAL A 107 21.96 8.93 -4.81
C VAL A 107 20.44 9.06 -4.77
N VAL A 108 19.74 8.06 -4.25
CA VAL A 108 18.28 8.10 -4.09
C VAL A 108 17.86 9.21 -3.13
N LYS A 109 18.55 9.37 -1.99
CA LYS A 109 18.29 10.47 -1.03
C LYS A 109 18.47 11.84 -1.69
N GLN A 110 19.54 12.03 -2.46
CA GLN A 110 19.79 13.28 -3.17
C GLN A 110 18.64 13.60 -4.15
N LYS A 111 18.25 12.63 -4.98
CA LYS A 111 17.13 12.81 -5.94
C LYS A 111 15.80 13.01 -5.23
N ALA A 112 15.56 12.31 -4.12
CA ALA A 112 14.35 12.48 -3.31
C ALA A 112 14.25 13.92 -2.78
N LYS A 113 15.36 14.50 -2.34
CA LYS A 113 15.41 15.90 -1.89
C LYS A 113 15.03 16.90 -2.98
N GLU A 114 15.44 16.67 -4.23
CA GLU A 114 15.02 17.47 -5.39
C GLU A 114 13.51 17.39 -5.64
N GLN A 115 12.87 16.31 -5.18
CA GLN A 115 11.43 16.10 -5.22
C GLN A 115 10.73 16.44 -3.89
N ASN A 116 11.34 17.24 -3.01
CA ASN A 116 10.80 17.64 -1.70
C ASN A 116 10.54 16.47 -0.71
N LEU A 117 11.30 15.38 -0.82
CA LEU A 117 11.37 14.33 0.19
C LEU A 117 12.71 14.41 0.93
N ASP A 118 12.70 14.98 2.12
CA ASP A 118 13.90 15.08 2.96
C ASP A 118 14.10 13.81 3.79
N ILE A 119 15.08 12.99 3.38
CA ILE A 119 15.40 11.70 3.99
C ILE A 119 16.72 11.87 4.74
N GLY A 120 16.65 11.94 6.08
CA GLY A 120 17.81 12.17 6.94
C GLY A 120 18.69 10.92 7.14
N ASP A 121 18.16 9.94 7.87
CA ASP A 121 18.91 8.73 8.27
C ASP A 121 18.97 7.71 7.12
N SER A 122 18.43 6.51 7.31
CA SER A 122 18.29 5.53 6.23
C SER A 122 16.94 5.69 5.51
N ILE A 123 16.88 5.27 4.24
CA ILE A 123 15.58 5.20 3.53
C ILE A 123 14.59 4.36 4.33
N LYS A 124 15.03 3.23 4.88
CA LYS A 124 14.18 2.36 5.70
C LYS A 124 13.59 3.09 6.91
N ASP A 125 14.41 3.83 7.65
CA ASP A 125 13.97 4.53 8.86
C ASP A 125 13.01 5.67 8.50
N PHE A 126 13.24 6.34 7.38
CA PHE A 126 12.30 7.30 6.82
C PHE A 126 10.96 6.64 6.46
N LEU A 127 10.95 5.51 5.75
CA LEU A 127 9.71 4.80 5.41
C LEU A 127 8.96 4.31 6.66
N LEU A 128 9.66 3.99 7.75
CA LEU A 128 9.06 3.60 9.04
C LEU A 128 8.34 4.74 9.76
N THR A 129 8.54 6.00 9.36
CA THR A 129 7.85 7.15 9.97
C THR A 129 6.36 7.21 9.60
N PHE A 130 5.96 6.56 8.51
CA PHE A 130 4.59 6.61 8.02
C PHE A 130 3.69 5.61 8.76
N GLU A 131 2.45 6.02 8.99
CA GLU A 131 1.41 5.12 9.49
C GLU A 131 1.02 4.11 8.39
N CYS A 132 0.95 2.84 8.77
CA CYS A 132 0.54 1.77 7.88
C CYS A 132 -0.56 0.93 8.52
N VAL A 133 -1.61 0.63 7.74
CA VAL A 133 -2.70 -0.26 8.11
C VAL A 133 -2.75 -1.45 7.14
N LEU A 134 -3.10 -2.62 7.66
CA LEU A 134 -3.23 -3.84 6.87
C LEU A 134 -4.70 -4.10 6.57
N LEU A 135 -5.07 -4.13 5.30
CA LEU A 135 -6.35 -4.66 4.86
C LEU A 135 -6.18 -6.13 4.49
N GLU A 136 -7.08 -6.97 4.98
CA GLU A 136 -7.17 -8.39 4.62
C GLU A 136 -8.42 -8.61 3.78
N LYS A 137 -8.32 -9.46 2.77
CA LYS A 137 -9.42 -9.75 1.86
C LYS A 137 -10.46 -10.61 2.57
N GLU A 138 -11.69 -10.15 2.54
CA GLU A 138 -12.85 -10.83 3.10
C GLU A 138 -13.71 -11.48 2.00
N TRP A 139 -14.24 -12.66 2.32
CA TRP A 139 -15.09 -13.45 1.42
C TRP A 139 -16.52 -13.53 1.97
N GLY A 140 -17.49 -13.52 1.06
CA GLY A 140 -18.89 -13.80 1.34
C GLY A 140 -19.16 -15.30 1.45
N GLU A 141 -20.41 -15.63 1.77
CA GLU A 141 -20.86 -17.03 1.95
C GLU A 141 -20.78 -17.87 0.66
N ASP A 142 -20.86 -17.23 -0.50
CA ASP A 142 -20.76 -17.83 -1.83
C ASP A 142 -19.31 -17.91 -2.34
N SER A 143 -18.32 -17.67 -1.47
CA SER A 143 -16.90 -17.51 -1.84
C SER A 143 -16.65 -16.36 -2.82
N ALA A 144 -17.61 -15.47 -3.05
CA ALA A 144 -17.38 -14.23 -3.77
C ALA A 144 -16.71 -13.20 -2.85
N ALA A 145 -16.06 -12.21 -3.44
CA ALA A 145 -15.49 -11.11 -2.67
C ALA A 145 -16.59 -10.37 -1.89
N LYS A 146 -16.37 -10.16 -0.58
CA LYS A 146 -17.36 -9.52 0.29
C LYS A 146 -17.64 -8.09 -0.18
N ARG A 147 -18.92 -7.70 -0.14
CA ARG A 147 -19.40 -6.37 -0.61
C ARG A 147 -19.87 -5.45 0.52
N TYR A 148 -20.34 -6.03 1.63
CA TYR A 148 -20.95 -5.31 2.75
C TYR A 148 -20.47 -5.89 4.08
N GLY A 149 -20.38 -5.04 5.09
CA GLY A 149 -19.89 -5.34 6.44
C GLY A 149 -19.95 -4.10 7.32
N GLU A 150 -19.27 -4.13 8.46
CA GLU A 150 -19.21 -2.99 9.37
C GLU A 150 -18.33 -1.86 8.84
N VAL A 151 -18.63 -0.63 9.25
CA VAL A 151 -17.76 0.53 9.03
C VAL A 151 -16.64 0.48 10.05
N GLU A 152 -15.40 0.59 9.58
CA GLU A 152 -14.21 0.41 10.41
C GLU A 152 -13.48 1.73 10.69
N LYS A 153 -12.76 1.78 11.80
CA LYS A 153 -11.90 2.91 12.17
C LYS A 153 -10.44 2.57 11.87
N LEU A 154 -9.64 3.54 11.45
CA LEU A 154 -8.25 3.34 11.05
C LEU A 154 -7.40 2.58 12.08
N SER A 155 -7.58 2.86 13.38
CA SER A 155 -6.80 2.25 14.46
C SER A 155 -7.01 0.74 14.62
N SER A 156 -8.12 0.16 14.16
CA SER A 156 -8.40 -1.27 14.34
C SER A 156 -7.64 -2.18 13.37
N LYS A 157 -7.00 -1.62 12.34
CA LYS A 157 -6.28 -2.38 11.29
C LYS A 157 -4.75 -2.33 11.42
N LYS A 158 -4.23 -1.79 12.52
CA LYS A 158 -2.80 -1.83 12.82
C LYS A 158 -2.39 -3.26 13.20
N TYR A 159 -1.57 -3.88 12.37
CA TYR A 159 -1.08 -5.23 12.63
C TYR A 159 0.06 -5.19 13.64
N GLN A 160 -0.10 -5.88 14.77
CA GLN A 160 0.93 -5.96 15.81
C GLN A 160 2.08 -6.86 15.38
N CYS A 161 3.30 -6.46 15.70
CA CYS A 161 4.48 -7.28 15.45
C CYS A 161 4.52 -8.46 16.43
N ASP A 162 4.59 -9.67 15.91
CA ASP A 162 4.78 -10.91 16.67
C ASP A 162 6.22 -11.46 16.56
N GLY A 163 7.10 -10.78 15.80
CA GLY A 163 8.49 -11.18 15.56
C GLY A 163 8.66 -12.44 14.71
N SER A 164 7.58 -13.04 14.20
CA SER A 164 7.66 -14.29 13.46
C SER A 164 8.11 -14.09 12.00
N ILE A 165 8.62 -15.15 11.37
CA ILE A 165 8.95 -15.11 9.93
C ILE A 165 7.73 -14.88 9.04
N LYS A 166 6.52 -15.09 9.57
CA LYS A 166 5.24 -14.86 8.89
C LYS A 166 4.59 -13.51 9.27
N CYS A 167 5.21 -12.74 10.15
CA CYS A 167 4.69 -11.45 10.61
C CYS A 167 4.32 -10.53 9.44
N ARG A 168 3.13 -9.92 9.49
CA ARG A 168 2.70 -8.97 8.45
C ARG A 168 2.81 -7.52 8.91
N CYS A 169 3.44 -7.24 10.06
CA CYS A 169 3.58 -5.85 10.49
C CYS A 169 4.47 -5.07 9.51
N TYR A 170 4.22 -3.76 9.42
CA TYR A 170 4.91 -2.88 8.48
C TYR A 170 6.44 -2.88 8.67
N ARG A 171 6.91 -2.97 9.92
CA ARG A 171 8.35 -3.08 10.21
C ARG A 171 8.97 -4.37 9.69
N CYS A 172 8.28 -5.50 9.84
CA CYS A 172 8.71 -6.78 9.29
C CYS A 172 8.67 -6.77 7.76
N LEU A 173 7.70 -6.09 7.16
CA LEU A 173 7.62 -5.92 5.71
C LEU A 173 8.88 -5.21 5.18
N LEU A 174 9.25 -4.05 5.75
CA LEU A 174 10.43 -3.30 5.32
C LEU A 174 11.75 -4.06 5.57
N ASN A 175 11.85 -4.79 6.69
CA ASN A 175 13.03 -5.60 7.00
C ASN A 175 13.23 -6.81 6.08
N ARG A 176 12.19 -7.26 5.36
CA ARG A 176 12.25 -8.41 4.46
C ARG A 176 12.83 -8.11 3.09
N ARG A 177 13.25 -6.85 2.81
CA ARG A 177 13.95 -6.52 1.57
C ARG A 177 15.10 -7.52 1.38
N LYS A 178 14.98 -8.37 0.37
CA LYS A 178 16.08 -9.20 -0.10
C LYS A 178 16.97 -8.25 -0.91
N ASN A 179 18.19 -8.02 -0.44
CA ASN A 179 19.25 -7.42 -1.25
C ASN A 179 19.58 -8.33 -2.43
#